data_AF-A0A954Q2F7-F1
#
_entry.id   AF-A0A954Q2F7-F1
#
_cell.length_a   1.000
_cell.length_b   1.000
_cell.length_c   1.000
_cell.angle_alpha   90.00
_cell.angle_beta   90.00
_cell.angle_gamma   90.00
#
_symmetry.space_group_name_H-M   'P 1'
#
loop_
_entity.id
_entity.type
_entity.pdbx_description
1 polymer ?
#
loop_
_entity_poly.entity_id
_entity_poly.type
_entity_poly.pdbx_seq_one_letter_code
_entity_poly.pdbx_strand_id
1 'polypeptide(L)'
;MTSEHNSAEELGGEHQLPRQTQRRSREQYIPIRRARLIELLAEDEKLSPDERVEFLAWCRQLIALFHSEYHERLEAIKTDYDLFNPDVATTGELKRSPRERERAATRLFTNLTSVLKSANYRQLSREEIEAAAEAASDWGVHLNIDFAVFEHLEVFSRGDILTTRSRKHWKSAYRDQAVDVPIYERLVVLFQLCEHKRVDNTVDTQAIYLKLFKNIPKQDIDMLLPCGNFRMSWLDHGKVIVPTMSGFTMAVAKGATAAIGALFHGFWGLIAFLGFVGGTAGYGVKSFLGYLRTKDKYQLNLTRHLYYQNLDNNAGVMFRILDEAEEQECREVILAYALLKRDAGNAGWTESELDAAAEEFLTRLLDFQVDFEVSDALEKLSRLQCATVDHNGKWRAASLVSAITAIETAVQTGLPSTVPRNDTGDQPA
;
A
#
# COMPACT_ATOMS: atom_id res chain seq x y z
N MET A 1 5.77 33.40 31.01
CA MET A 1 5.23 33.43 29.65
C MET A 1 6.37 33.11 28.68
N THR A 2 6.71 31.84 28.52
CA THR A 2 7.70 31.33 27.53
C THR A 2 7.75 29.80 27.69
N SER A 3 6.72 29.08 27.23
CA SER A 3 6.72 27.60 27.21
C SER A 3 5.70 27.01 26.22
N GLU A 4 5.20 27.79 25.25
CA GLU A 4 4.19 27.31 24.29
C GLU A 4 4.67 27.32 22.83
N HIS A 5 5.90 27.74 22.54
CA HIS A 5 6.33 27.92 21.15
C HIS A 5 7.08 26.74 20.51
N ASN A 6 7.45 25.70 21.25
CA ASN A 6 8.36 24.68 20.70
C ASN A 6 7.71 23.34 20.28
N SER A 7 6.37 23.26 20.28
CA SER A 7 5.66 22.02 19.84
C SER A 7 5.03 22.13 18.45
N ALA A 8 5.04 23.31 17.84
CA ALA A 8 4.43 23.57 16.54
C ALA A 8 5.44 23.51 15.38
N GLU A 9 6.74 23.71 15.63
CA GLU A 9 7.78 23.67 14.58
C GLU A 9 8.25 22.25 14.21
N GLU A 10 7.93 21.21 15.00
CA GLU A 10 8.36 19.83 14.69
C GLU A 10 7.54 19.13 13.59
N LEU A 11 6.46 19.74 13.09
CA LEU A 11 5.49 19.02 12.24
C LEU A 11 5.22 19.68 10.88
N GLY A 12 5.99 20.71 10.52
CA GLY A 12 5.86 21.45 9.26
C GLY A 12 7.04 21.32 8.30
N GLY A 13 8.00 20.43 8.56
CA GLY A 13 9.13 20.18 7.66
C GLY A 13 8.65 19.60 6.34
N GLU A 14 8.92 20.33 5.26
CA GLU A 14 8.58 20.07 3.86
C GLU A 14 8.41 18.58 3.52
N HIS A 15 7.21 18.25 3.02
CA HIS A 15 6.81 16.91 2.57
C HIS A 15 7.40 16.53 1.21
N GLN A 16 8.66 16.90 0.98
CA GLN A 16 9.51 16.27 -0.03
C GLN A 16 10.60 15.57 0.75
N LEU A 17 10.56 14.24 0.77
CA LEU A 17 11.72 13.45 1.14
C LEU A 17 12.91 14.05 0.36
N PRO A 18 13.94 14.58 1.03
CA PRO A 18 15.14 15.03 0.33
C PRO A 18 15.61 13.88 -0.55
N ARG A 19 16.25 14.19 -1.70
CA ARG A 19 16.94 13.19 -2.55
C ARG A 19 18.08 12.54 -1.76
N GLN A 20 17.74 11.76 -0.75
CA GLN A 20 18.63 10.92 0.03
C GLN A 20 18.64 9.55 -0.65
N THR A 21 19.80 8.90 -0.62
CA THR A 21 20.12 7.66 -1.31
C THR A 21 19.10 6.57 -0.98
N GLN A 22 18.06 6.45 -1.80
CA GLN A 22 17.09 5.36 -1.70
C GLN A 22 17.79 4.10 -2.20
N ARG A 23 17.96 3.12 -1.31
CA ARG A 23 18.37 1.78 -1.73
C ARG A 23 17.10 0.98 -1.98
N ARG A 24 16.92 0.51 -3.20
CA ARG A 24 15.74 -0.24 -3.64
C ARG A 24 16.09 -1.72 -3.78
N SER A 25 15.19 -2.58 -3.31
CA SER A 25 15.29 -4.02 -3.57
C SER A 25 15.10 -4.31 -5.06
N ARG A 26 15.72 -5.39 -5.57
CA ARG A 26 15.45 -5.87 -6.93
C ARG A 26 13.99 -6.37 -6.98
N GLU A 27 13.17 -5.72 -7.80
CA GLU A 27 11.73 -5.97 -7.96
C GLU A 27 11.35 -5.93 -9.44
N GLN A 28 10.18 -6.51 -9.78
CA GLN A 28 9.67 -6.57 -11.14
C GLN A 28 9.04 -5.26 -11.64
N TYR A 29 8.57 -4.40 -10.73
CA TYR A 29 7.88 -3.18 -11.11
C TYR A 29 8.81 -2.17 -11.82
N ILE A 30 8.50 -1.84 -13.07
CA ILE A 30 9.22 -0.84 -13.87
C ILE A 30 8.63 0.58 -13.62
N PRO A 31 9.26 1.49 -12.85
CA PRO A 31 8.67 2.78 -12.48
C PRO A 31 8.91 3.88 -13.53
N ILE A 32 8.74 3.58 -14.81
CA ILE A 32 8.76 4.58 -15.89
C ILE A 32 7.38 4.71 -16.51
N ARG A 33 7.01 5.91 -16.95
CA ARG A 33 5.78 6.08 -17.74
C ARG A 33 5.91 5.35 -19.08
N ARG A 34 4.87 4.62 -19.47
CA ARG A 34 4.78 3.93 -20.77
C ARG A 34 5.16 4.83 -21.95
N ALA A 35 4.62 6.05 -21.99
CA ALA A 35 4.93 7.02 -23.04
C ALA A 35 6.43 7.33 -23.14
N ARG A 36 7.09 7.52 -21.99
CA ARG A 36 8.53 7.80 -21.96
C ARG A 36 9.36 6.60 -22.41
N LEU A 37 8.95 5.38 -22.05
CA LEU A 37 9.61 4.17 -22.55
C LEU A 37 9.50 4.05 -24.07
N ILE A 38 8.30 4.27 -24.63
CA ILE A 38 8.07 4.24 -26.08
C ILE A 38 8.91 5.30 -26.80
N GLU A 39 8.94 6.54 -26.27
CA GLU A 39 9.79 7.61 -26.82
C GLU A 39 11.26 7.18 -26.88
N LEU A 40 11.80 6.66 -25.78
CA LEU A 40 13.20 6.22 -25.70
C LEU A 40 13.52 5.08 -26.68
N LEU A 41 12.62 4.10 -26.79
CA LEU A 41 12.79 2.99 -27.72
C LEU A 41 12.63 3.42 -29.18
N ALA A 42 11.74 4.38 -29.45
CA ALA A 42 11.54 4.94 -30.77
C ALA A 42 12.71 5.85 -31.19
N GLU A 43 13.34 6.57 -30.25
CA GLU A 43 14.46 7.47 -30.49
C GLU A 43 15.76 6.78 -30.92
N ASP A 44 15.84 5.46 -30.81
CA ASP A 44 17.00 4.66 -31.18
C ASP A 44 17.48 4.91 -32.61
N GLU A 45 18.78 5.14 -32.77
CA GLU A 45 19.42 5.41 -34.07
C GLU A 45 19.43 4.18 -35.00
N LYS A 46 19.24 2.97 -34.45
CA LYS A 46 19.16 1.73 -35.24
C LYS A 46 17.84 1.58 -36.01
N LEU A 47 16.79 2.32 -35.66
CA LEU A 47 15.51 2.29 -36.36
C LEU A 47 15.52 3.27 -37.53
N SER A 48 15.21 2.79 -38.74
CA SER A 48 14.95 3.67 -39.87
C SER A 48 13.71 4.56 -39.62
N PRO A 49 13.57 5.70 -40.32
CA PRO A 49 12.38 6.55 -40.18
C PRO A 49 11.05 5.81 -40.42
N ASP A 50 11.03 4.89 -41.38
CA ASP A 50 9.85 4.07 -41.68
C ASP A 50 9.57 3.05 -40.57
N GLU A 51 10.59 2.33 -40.10
CA GLU A 51 10.44 1.40 -38.96
C GLU A 51 10.00 2.11 -37.68
N ARG A 52 10.42 3.37 -37.47
CA ARG A 52 9.97 4.17 -36.34
C ARG A 52 8.46 4.45 -36.40
N VAL A 53 7.94 4.79 -37.59
CA VAL A 53 6.49 5.00 -37.79
C VAL A 53 5.73 3.70 -37.55
N GLU A 54 6.23 2.59 -38.09
CA GLU A 54 5.63 1.26 -37.90
C GLU A 54 5.68 0.81 -36.42
N PHE A 55 6.79 1.03 -35.71
CA PHE A 55 6.92 0.70 -34.29
C PHE A 55 5.91 1.47 -33.43
N LEU A 56 5.74 2.77 -33.68
CA LEU A 56 4.75 3.58 -32.99
C LEU A 56 3.32 3.13 -33.34
N ALA A 57 3.06 2.71 -34.57
CA ALA A 57 1.78 2.15 -34.97
C ALA A 57 1.50 0.82 -34.23
N TRP A 58 2.47 -0.08 -34.17
CA TRP A 58 2.39 -1.33 -33.42
C TRP A 58 2.12 -1.09 -31.93
N CYS A 59 2.85 -0.16 -31.29
CA CYS A 59 2.62 0.21 -29.89
C CYS A 59 1.18 0.69 -29.65
N ARG A 60 0.64 1.52 -30.54
CA ARG A 60 -0.75 2.01 -30.44
C ARG A 60 -1.77 0.86 -30.51
N GLN A 61 -1.58 -0.08 -31.43
CA GLN A 61 -2.48 -1.23 -31.58
C GLN A 61 -2.41 -2.18 -30.38
N LEU A 62 -1.19 -2.46 -29.89
CA LEU A 62 -0.99 -3.27 -28.69
C LEU A 62 -1.68 -2.65 -27.46
N ILE A 63 -1.49 -1.33 -27.25
CA ILE A 63 -2.12 -0.61 -26.13
C ILE A 63 -3.65 -0.67 -26.26
N ALA A 64 -4.21 -0.47 -27.46
CA ALA A 64 -5.66 -0.54 -27.66
C ALA A 64 -6.21 -1.95 -27.36
N LEU A 65 -5.48 -3.01 -27.74
CA LEU A 65 -5.85 -4.38 -27.44
C LEU A 65 -5.84 -4.64 -25.92
N PHE A 66 -4.74 -4.31 -25.23
CA PHE A 66 -4.64 -4.52 -23.79
C PHE A 66 -5.68 -3.70 -23.03
N HIS A 67 -5.93 -2.47 -23.45
CA HIS A 67 -6.99 -1.65 -22.87
C HIS A 67 -8.37 -2.33 -22.96
N SER A 68 -8.68 -2.94 -24.11
CA SER A 68 -9.93 -3.71 -24.27
C SER A 68 -9.97 -4.94 -23.35
N GLU A 69 -8.88 -5.72 -23.26
CA GLU A 69 -8.78 -6.89 -22.36
C GLU A 69 -8.96 -6.50 -20.88
N TYR A 70 -8.32 -5.41 -20.44
CA TYR A 70 -8.44 -4.89 -19.08
C TYR A 70 -9.80 -4.27 -18.80
N HIS A 71 -10.45 -3.68 -19.80
CA HIS A 71 -11.80 -3.17 -19.66
C HIS A 71 -12.81 -4.29 -19.39
N GLU A 72 -12.73 -5.42 -20.11
CA GLU A 72 -13.58 -6.59 -19.82
C GLU A 72 -13.35 -7.13 -18.40
N ARG A 73 -12.09 -7.18 -17.97
CA ARG A 73 -11.71 -7.60 -16.62
C ARG A 73 -12.26 -6.66 -15.54
N LEU A 74 -12.25 -5.35 -15.81
CA LEU A 74 -12.82 -4.33 -14.93
C LEU A 74 -14.32 -4.55 -14.73
N GLU A 75 -15.06 -4.77 -15.81
CA GLU A 75 -16.51 -4.98 -15.76
C GLU A 75 -16.88 -6.29 -15.01
N ALA A 76 -16.08 -7.34 -15.17
CA ALA A 76 -16.22 -8.57 -14.38
C ALA A 76 -16.02 -8.32 -12.87
N ILE A 77 -14.95 -7.61 -12.51
CA ILE A 77 -14.64 -7.28 -11.11
C ILE A 77 -15.71 -6.37 -10.50
N LYS A 78 -16.20 -5.37 -11.23
CA LYS A 78 -17.32 -4.51 -10.79
C LYS A 78 -18.57 -5.32 -10.49
N THR A 79 -18.92 -6.25 -11.37
CA THR A 79 -20.12 -7.10 -11.23
C THR A 79 -20.06 -7.95 -9.96
N ASP A 80 -18.90 -8.50 -9.63
CA ASP A 80 -18.71 -9.27 -8.39
C ASP A 80 -18.64 -8.35 -7.15
N TYR A 81 -17.98 -7.18 -7.25
CA TYR A 81 -17.80 -6.24 -6.15
C TYR A 81 -19.08 -5.51 -5.73
N ASP A 82 -20.05 -5.33 -6.64
CA ASP A 82 -21.31 -4.63 -6.35
C ASP A 82 -22.07 -5.22 -5.15
N LEU A 83 -21.91 -6.54 -4.91
CA LEU A 83 -22.48 -7.22 -3.74
C LEU A 83 -21.85 -6.88 -2.39
N PHE A 84 -20.64 -6.34 -2.42
CA PHE A 84 -19.79 -6.11 -1.25
C PHE A 84 -19.40 -4.64 -1.09
N ASN A 85 -19.88 -3.77 -1.99
CA ASN A 85 -19.47 -2.38 -2.04
C ASN A 85 -20.13 -1.57 -0.91
N PRO A 86 -19.36 -1.06 0.07
CA PRO A 86 -19.92 -0.30 1.18
C PRO A 86 -20.39 1.10 0.80
N ASP A 87 -20.02 1.61 -0.38
CA ASP A 87 -20.33 2.98 -0.82
C ASP A 87 -21.65 3.09 -1.61
N VAL A 88 -22.24 1.95 -1.98
CA VAL A 88 -23.49 1.91 -2.72
C VAL A 88 -24.62 1.57 -1.76
N ALA A 89 -25.65 2.41 -1.73
CA ALA A 89 -26.92 2.06 -1.11
C ALA A 89 -27.59 1.00 -1.99
N THR A 90 -27.17 -0.25 -1.86
CA THR A 90 -27.62 -1.32 -2.75
C THR A 90 -29.09 -1.56 -2.51
N THR A 91 -29.93 -1.04 -3.40
CA THR A 91 -31.41 -1.14 -3.39
C THR A 91 -31.91 -2.58 -3.63
N GLY A 92 -31.02 -3.57 -3.65
CA GLY A 92 -31.25 -4.96 -4.00
C GLY A 92 -30.78 -5.99 -2.96
N GLU A 93 -30.51 -5.58 -1.71
CA GLU A 93 -30.05 -6.40 -0.56
C GLU A 93 -30.83 -7.72 -0.29
N LEU A 94 -31.90 -8.02 -1.02
CA LEU A 94 -32.89 -9.06 -0.70
C LEU A 94 -32.89 -10.33 -1.58
N LYS A 95 -31.93 -10.57 -2.49
CA LYS A 95 -32.12 -11.65 -3.51
C LYS A 95 -31.01 -12.67 -3.77
N ARG A 96 -29.83 -12.64 -3.14
CA ARG A 96 -28.80 -13.68 -3.38
C ARG A 96 -28.61 -14.61 -2.19
N SER A 97 -28.49 -15.90 -2.47
CA SER A 97 -28.27 -16.94 -1.46
C SER A 97 -26.85 -16.83 -0.85
N PRO A 98 -26.62 -17.30 0.39
CA PRO A 98 -25.29 -17.29 1.00
C PRO A 98 -24.21 -17.97 0.13
N ARG A 99 -24.57 -19.06 -0.56
CA ARG A 99 -23.66 -19.77 -1.48
C ARG A 99 -23.25 -18.93 -2.68
N GLU A 100 -24.17 -18.12 -3.23
CA GLU A 100 -23.85 -17.23 -4.36
C GLU A 100 -22.92 -16.10 -3.93
N ARG A 101 -23.10 -15.58 -2.70
CA ARG A 101 -22.21 -14.57 -2.13
C ARG A 101 -20.80 -15.13 -1.90
N GLU A 102 -20.68 -16.31 -1.29
CA GLU A 102 -19.39 -16.96 -1.09
C GLU A 102 -18.64 -17.20 -2.42
N ARG A 103 -19.36 -17.66 -3.44
CA ARG A 103 -18.81 -17.80 -4.80
C ARG A 103 -18.36 -16.47 -5.39
N ALA A 104 -19.15 -15.40 -5.22
CA ALA A 104 -18.80 -14.07 -5.71
C ALA A 104 -17.57 -13.49 -4.97
N ALA A 105 -17.48 -13.66 -3.65
CA ALA A 105 -16.32 -13.27 -2.87
C ALA A 105 -15.05 -14.00 -3.34
N THR A 106 -15.14 -15.32 -3.53
CA THR A 106 -14.03 -16.14 -4.01
C THR A 106 -13.54 -15.66 -5.39
N ARG A 107 -14.47 -15.40 -6.33
CA ARG A 107 -14.12 -14.85 -7.65
C ARG A 107 -13.51 -13.46 -7.56
N LEU A 108 -14.05 -12.59 -6.72
CA LEU A 108 -13.55 -11.24 -6.50
C LEU A 108 -12.10 -11.27 -6.00
N PHE A 109 -11.81 -12.00 -4.93
CA PHE A 109 -10.46 -12.13 -4.38
C PHE A 109 -9.49 -12.75 -5.38
N THR A 110 -9.92 -13.79 -6.11
CA THR A 110 -9.11 -14.43 -7.15
C THR A 110 -8.74 -13.44 -8.26
N ASN A 111 -9.74 -12.69 -8.76
CA ASN A 111 -9.54 -11.71 -9.83
C ASN A 111 -8.66 -10.55 -9.37
N LEU A 112 -8.92 -9.97 -8.18
CA LEU A 112 -8.13 -8.87 -7.61
C LEU A 112 -6.68 -9.31 -7.34
N THR A 113 -6.48 -10.50 -6.78
CA THR A 113 -5.13 -11.05 -6.55
C THR A 113 -4.37 -11.20 -7.86
N SER A 114 -5.03 -11.70 -8.91
CA SER A 114 -4.38 -11.82 -10.21
C SER A 114 -4.09 -10.45 -10.84
N VAL A 115 -4.93 -9.42 -10.67
CA VAL A 115 -4.62 -8.05 -11.14
C VAL A 115 -3.42 -7.49 -10.39
N LEU A 116 -3.39 -7.68 -9.07
CA LEU A 116 -2.29 -7.22 -8.22
C LEU A 116 -0.96 -7.87 -8.62
N LYS A 117 -0.98 -9.16 -8.97
CA LYS A 117 0.20 -9.85 -9.52
C LYS A 117 0.64 -9.25 -10.86
N SER A 118 -0.27 -9.05 -11.82
CA SER A 118 0.04 -8.35 -13.09
C SER A 118 0.55 -6.91 -12.87
N ALA A 119 0.19 -6.26 -11.75
CA ALA A 119 0.71 -4.95 -11.37
C ALA A 119 2.01 -5.01 -10.55
N ASN A 120 2.66 -6.18 -10.47
CA ASN A 120 3.90 -6.46 -9.75
C ASN A 120 3.81 -6.19 -8.23
N TYR A 121 2.64 -6.48 -7.62
CA TYR A 121 2.50 -6.49 -6.16
C TYR A 121 2.82 -7.87 -5.57
N ARG A 122 3.53 -7.87 -4.44
CA ARG A 122 3.78 -9.06 -3.63
C ARG A 122 2.80 -9.16 -2.47
N GLN A 123 2.15 -10.31 -2.33
CA GLN A 123 1.33 -10.61 -1.15
C GLN A 123 2.22 -10.79 0.09
N LEU A 124 1.84 -10.15 1.20
CA LEU A 124 2.47 -10.33 2.50
C LEU A 124 1.86 -11.54 3.20
N SER A 125 2.71 -12.36 3.79
CA SER A 125 2.29 -13.46 4.65
C SER A 125 1.69 -12.94 5.97
N ARG A 126 0.89 -13.77 6.63
CA ARG A 126 0.33 -13.44 7.95
C ARG A 126 1.43 -13.19 8.97
N GLU A 127 2.50 -13.99 8.92
CA GLU A 127 3.66 -13.87 9.80
C GLU A 127 4.39 -12.54 9.59
N GLU A 128 4.54 -12.07 8.34
CA GLU A 128 5.11 -10.76 8.05
C GLU A 128 4.24 -9.61 8.60
N ILE A 129 2.91 -9.71 8.48
CA ILE A 129 1.97 -8.70 8.98
C ILE A 129 1.99 -8.66 10.51
N GLU A 130 1.95 -9.81 11.17
CA GLU A 130 1.98 -9.92 12.63
C GLU A 130 3.33 -9.44 13.20
N ALA A 131 4.44 -9.84 12.60
CA ALA A 131 5.78 -9.36 13.00
C ALA A 131 5.92 -7.84 12.82
N ALA A 132 5.36 -7.28 11.74
CA ALA A 132 5.31 -5.84 11.53
C ALA A 132 4.48 -5.12 12.60
N ALA A 133 3.34 -5.69 13.01
CA ALA A 133 2.47 -5.11 14.04
C ALA A 133 3.06 -5.18 15.46
N GLU A 134 3.90 -6.18 15.75
CA GLU A 134 4.63 -6.26 17.01
C GLU A 134 5.87 -5.37 17.07
N ALA A 135 6.43 -5.02 15.90
CA ALA A 135 7.59 -4.16 15.80
C ALA A 135 7.30 -2.77 16.41
N ALA A 136 8.32 -2.15 16.99
CA ALA A 136 8.14 -0.83 17.58
C ALA A 136 8.06 0.25 16.50
N SER A 137 6.88 0.83 16.30
CA SER A 137 6.72 2.00 15.43
C SER A 137 7.64 3.15 15.87
N ASP A 138 8.38 3.71 14.91
CA ASP A 138 9.18 4.92 15.13
C ASP A 138 8.35 6.13 15.53
N TRP A 139 7.04 6.12 15.24
CA TRP A 139 6.11 7.18 15.62
C TRP A 139 5.64 7.09 17.08
N GLY A 140 6.04 6.03 17.80
CA GLY A 140 5.63 5.81 19.19
C GLY A 140 4.14 5.47 19.34
N VAL A 141 3.47 5.15 18.24
CA VAL A 141 2.09 4.65 18.22
C VAL A 141 2.17 3.13 18.08
N HIS A 142 1.80 2.41 19.13
CA HIS A 142 1.62 0.96 19.04
C HIS A 142 0.13 0.68 19.05
N LEU A 143 -0.39 0.07 17.99
CA LEU A 143 -1.76 -0.43 17.99
C LEU A 143 -1.75 -1.92 18.33
N ASN A 144 -2.60 -2.30 19.29
CA ASN A 144 -2.88 -3.70 19.54
C ASN A 144 -4.01 -4.15 18.63
N ILE A 145 -3.67 -4.91 17.60
CA ILE A 145 -4.61 -5.48 16.64
C ILE A 145 -5.06 -6.85 17.12
N ASP A 146 -6.34 -7.10 16.95
CA ASP A 146 -6.93 -8.41 17.20
C ASP A 146 -7.33 -9.00 15.87
N PHE A 147 -6.50 -9.90 15.35
CA PHE A 147 -6.72 -10.46 14.02
C PHE A 147 -7.99 -11.33 13.94
N ALA A 148 -8.62 -11.67 15.07
CA ALA A 148 -9.90 -12.35 15.09
C ALA A 148 -11.05 -11.50 14.55
N VAL A 149 -10.87 -10.17 14.38
CA VAL A 149 -11.88 -9.28 13.77
C VAL A 149 -12.01 -9.48 12.26
N PHE A 150 -11.03 -10.10 11.60
CA PHE A 150 -11.00 -10.25 10.15
C PHE A 150 -11.51 -11.63 9.76
N GLU A 151 -12.58 -11.66 8.97
CA GLU A 151 -12.98 -12.88 8.26
C GLU A 151 -11.99 -13.16 7.13
N HIS A 152 -11.66 -12.12 6.37
CA HIS A 152 -10.64 -12.13 5.32
C HIS A 152 -9.73 -10.93 5.50
N LEU A 153 -8.41 -11.14 5.38
CA LEU A 153 -7.41 -10.07 5.37
C LEU A 153 -6.29 -10.45 4.41
N GLU A 154 -6.09 -9.63 3.39
CA GLU A 154 -4.96 -9.74 2.47
C GLU A 154 -4.27 -8.38 2.35
N VAL A 155 -2.93 -8.40 2.43
CA VAL A 155 -2.11 -7.21 2.28
C VAL A 155 -1.11 -7.45 1.18
N PHE A 156 -1.02 -6.51 0.25
CA PHE A 156 -0.09 -6.55 -0.87
C PHE A 156 0.81 -5.33 -0.83
N SER A 157 2.09 -5.52 -1.16
CA SER A 157 3.11 -4.48 -1.13
C SER A 157 3.83 -4.38 -2.47
N ARG A 158 4.32 -3.18 -2.79
CA ARG A 158 5.17 -2.93 -3.97
C ARG A 158 6.09 -1.73 -3.70
N GLY A 159 7.33 -1.80 -4.18
CA GLY A 159 8.33 -0.77 -3.96
C GLY A 159 8.92 -0.85 -2.55
N ASP A 160 9.73 -1.86 -2.30
CA ASP A 160 10.54 -2.02 -1.10
C ASP A 160 11.78 -1.11 -1.17
N ILE A 161 11.72 0.00 -0.43
CA ILE A 161 12.78 1.00 -0.38
C ILE A 161 13.30 1.19 1.04
N LEU A 162 14.60 1.38 1.18
CA LEU A 162 15.22 1.92 2.38
C LEU A 162 15.34 3.43 2.20
N THR A 163 14.68 4.18 3.09
CA THR A 163 14.85 5.63 3.17
C THR A 163 15.55 6.00 4.47
N THR A 164 16.40 7.01 4.44
CA THR A 164 16.99 7.56 5.66
C THR A 164 16.09 8.66 6.20
N ARG A 165 15.76 8.62 7.49
CA ARG A 165 15.02 9.68 8.21
C ARG A 165 15.86 10.20 9.37
N SER A 166 15.77 11.50 9.63
CA SER A 166 16.43 12.11 10.79
C SER A 166 15.52 12.02 12.02
N ARG A 167 16.06 11.55 13.14
CA ARG A 167 15.37 11.51 14.44
C ARG A 167 16.21 12.17 15.51
N LYS A 168 15.57 13.01 16.34
CA LYS A 168 16.17 13.54 17.56
C LYS A 168 16.06 12.51 18.69
N HIS A 169 17.20 12.01 19.15
CA HIS A 169 17.24 11.03 20.23
C HIS A 169 17.47 11.70 21.59
N TRP A 170 16.57 11.46 22.56
CA TRP A 170 16.63 12.12 23.88
C TRP A 170 17.88 11.75 24.68
N LYS A 171 18.44 10.54 24.51
CA LYS A 171 19.72 10.17 25.16
C LYS A 171 20.95 10.78 24.48
N SER A 172 20.80 11.36 23.29
CA SER A 172 21.88 12.01 22.53
C SER A 172 21.79 13.55 22.59
N ALA A 173 21.18 14.10 23.65
CA ALA A 173 20.98 15.54 23.80
C ALA A 173 20.26 16.19 22.59
N TYR A 174 19.25 15.52 22.04
CA TYR A 174 18.46 16.00 20.88
C TYR A 174 19.26 16.19 19.59
N ARG A 175 20.43 15.56 19.47
CA ARG A 175 21.15 15.50 18.18
C ARG A 175 20.37 14.66 17.17
N ASP A 176 20.39 15.13 15.94
CA ASP A 176 19.83 14.44 14.78
C ASP A 176 20.63 13.17 14.50
N GLN A 177 19.94 12.04 14.44
CA GLN A 177 20.49 10.75 14.05
C GLN A 177 19.77 10.26 12.80
N ALA A 178 20.55 9.98 11.75
CA ALA A 178 20.07 9.32 10.55
C ALA A 178 19.73 7.85 10.89
N VAL A 179 18.49 7.46 10.65
CA VAL A 179 17.97 6.10 10.84
C VAL A 179 17.40 5.62 9.52
N ASP A 180 17.82 4.44 9.09
CA ASP A 180 17.27 3.80 7.91
C ASP A 180 15.93 3.15 8.26
N VAL A 181 14.90 3.54 7.51
CA VAL A 181 13.52 3.10 7.69
C VAL A 181 13.08 2.37 6.42
N PRO A 182 12.77 1.07 6.51
CA PRO A 182 12.22 0.33 5.38
C PRO A 182 10.77 0.75 5.13
N ILE A 183 10.43 1.01 3.87
CA ILE A 183 9.13 1.54 3.43
C ILE A 183 8.60 0.70 2.27
N TYR A 184 7.29 0.43 2.30
CA TYR A 184 6.51 0.06 1.14
C TYR A 184 6.01 1.32 0.43
N GLU A 185 6.42 1.55 -0.81
CA GLU A 185 5.97 2.70 -1.61
C GLU A 185 4.49 2.62 -1.96
N ARG A 186 3.96 1.40 -2.13
CA ARG A 186 2.55 1.11 -2.33
C ARG A 186 2.13 -0.07 -1.48
N LEU A 187 0.97 0.05 -0.85
CA LEU A 187 0.40 -1.01 -0.04
C LEU A 187 -1.11 -1.07 -0.23
N VAL A 188 -1.63 -2.22 -0.62
CA VAL A 188 -3.06 -2.49 -0.77
C VAL A 188 -3.50 -3.36 0.39
N VAL A 189 -4.59 -2.98 1.06
CA VAL A 189 -5.23 -3.74 2.12
C VAL A 189 -6.63 -4.10 1.65
N LEU A 190 -6.92 -5.40 1.59
CA LEU A 190 -8.25 -5.94 1.32
C LEU A 190 -8.71 -6.66 2.58
N PHE A 191 -9.90 -6.32 3.07
CA PHE A 191 -10.41 -6.98 4.26
C PHE A 191 -11.92 -7.07 4.31
N GLN A 192 -12.40 -8.09 5.00
CA GLN A 192 -13.78 -8.28 5.40
C GLN A 192 -13.79 -8.52 6.91
N LEU A 193 -14.71 -7.88 7.63
CA LEU A 193 -14.79 -7.96 9.08
C LEU A 193 -15.85 -8.98 9.50
N CYS A 194 -15.65 -9.59 10.66
CA CYS A 194 -16.68 -10.39 11.33
C CYS A 194 -17.36 -9.59 12.43
N GLU A 195 -18.51 -10.08 12.92
CA GLU A 195 -19.12 -9.53 14.13
C GLU A 195 -18.18 -9.71 15.33
N HIS A 196 -17.65 -8.60 15.85
CA HIS A 196 -16.71 -8.63 16.96
C HIS A 196 -16.90 -7.42 17.89
N LYS A 197 -16.56 -7.57 19.18
CA LYS A 197 -16.72 -6.50 20.19
C LYS A 197 -15.93 -5.22 19.90
N ARG A 198 -14.93 -5.30 19.01
CA ARG A 198 -14.09 -4.16 18.59
C ARG A 198 -14.59 -3.48 17.32
N VAL A 199 -15.59 -4.06 16.65
CA VAL A 199 -16.21 -3.51 15.46
C VAL A 199 -17.42 -2.69 15.91
N ASP A 200 -17.52 -1.46 15.41
CA ASP A 200 -18.66 -0.60 15.69
C ASP A 200 -19.88 -1.10 14.90
N ASN A 201 -21.07 -1.05 15.49
CA ASN A 201 -22.31 -1.51 14.86
C ASN A 201 -22.69 -0.71 13.60
N THR A 202 -22.04 0.42 13.34
CA THR A 202 -22.19 1.22 12.12
C THR A 202 -21.39 0.70 10.93
N VAL A 203 -20.47 -0.24 11.13
CA VAL A 203 -19.64 -0.83 10.09
C VAL A 203 -20.35 -2.05 9.49
N ASP A 204 -20.43 -2.10 8.16
CA ASP A 204 -20.98 -3.25 7.45
C ASP A 204 -19.96 -4.40 7.41
N THR A 205 -20.20 -5.45 8.21
CA THR A 205 -19.37 -6.65 8.24
C THR A 205 -19.51 -7.52 6.99
N GLN A 206 -20.56 -7.30 6.19
CA GLN A 206 -20.77 -8.02 4.96
C GLN A 206 -20.10 -7.37 3.74
N ALA A 207 -19.57 -6.16 3.91
CA ALA A 207 -18.82 -5.44 2.88
C ALA A 207 -17.36 -5.91 2.83
N ILE A 208 -16.78 -5.81 1.63
CA ILE A 208 -15.35 -6.01 1.40
C ILE A 208 -14.73 -4.64 1.20
N TYR A 209 -13.82 -4.27 2.07
CA TYR A 209 -13.15 -2.98 2.04
C TYR A 209 -11.82 -3.10 1.31
N LEU A 210 -11.57 -2.16 0.40
CA LEU A 210 -10.28 -2.03 -0.28
C LEU A 210 -9.66 -0.68 0.08
N LYS A 211 -8.38 -0.68 0.42
CA LYS A 211 -7.63 0.55 0.68
C LYS A 211 -6.28 0.50 0.01
N LEU A 212 -5.88 1.58 -0.66
CA LEU A 212 -4.54 1.73 -1.21
C LEU A 212 -3.82 2.88 -0.50
N PHE A 213 -2.58 2.62 -0.11
CA PHE A 213 -1.72 3.56 0.58
C PHE A 213 -0.37 3.73 -0.12
N LYS A 214 0.34 4.81 0.24
CA LYS A 214 1.72 5.07 -0.17
C LYS A 214 2.65 5.34 1.00
N ASN A 215 3.93 5.01 0.78
CA ASN A 215 5.04 5.39 1.64
C ASN A 215 4.82 4.99 3.11
N ILE A 216 4.46 3.71 3.31
CA ILE A 216 4.16 3.12 4.61
C ILE A 216 5.41 2.45 5.16
N PRO A 217 5.95 2.88 6.31
CA PRO A 217 7.02 2.16 6.98
C PRO A 217 6.59 0.73 7.30
N LYS A 218 7.48 -0.25 7.11
CA LYS A 218 7.10 -1.68 7.29
C LYS A 218 6.61 -2.01 8.70
N GLN A 219 7.07 -1.27 9.70
CA GLN A 219 6.66 -1.39 11.11
C GLN A 219 5.33 -0.69 11.45
N ASP A 220 4.74 0.05 10.49
CA ASP A 220 3.52 0.84 10.69
C ASP A 220 2.33 0.24 9.91
N ILE A 221 2.40 -1.04 9.52
CA ILE A 221 1.27 -1.72 8.84
C ILE A 221 0.05 -1.77 9.76
N ASP A 222 0.27 -1.90 11.08
CA ASP A 222 -0.77 -1.94 12.08
C ASP A 222 -1.64 -0.68 12.09
N MET A 223 -1.03 0.48 11.81
CA MET A 223 -1.70 1.77 11.71
C MET A 223 -2.76 1.83 10.60
N LEU A 224 -2.73 0.90 9.64
CA LEU A 224 -3.64 0.84 8.50
C LEU A 224 -4.82 -0.10 8.72
N LEU A 225 -4.69 -1.02 9.68
CA LEU A 225 -5.70 -2.02 9.96
C LEU A 225 -6.76 -1.44 10.90
N PRO A 226 -8.05 -1.68 10.63
CA PRO A 226 -9.13 -1.18 11.49
C PRO A 226 -9.11 -1.83 12.88
N CYS A 227 -9.87 -1.25 13.81
CA CYS A 227 -10.13 -1.81 15.14
C CYS A 227 -8.89 -2.00 16.05
N GLY A 228 -7.78 -1.31 15.75
CA GLY A 228 -6.59 -1.25 16.59
C GLY A 228 -6.81 -0.43 17.87
N ASN A 229 -6.45 -0.98 19.02
CA ASN A 229 -6.49 -0.25 20.29
C ASN A 229 -5.15 0.40 20.58
N PHE A 230 -5.16 1.71 20.87
CA PHE A 230 -3.95 2.45 21.22
C PHE A 230 -3.31 1.92 22.51
N ARG A 231 -2.02 1.57 22.43
CA ARG A 231 -1.20 1.21 23.58
C ARG A 231 -0.11 2.27 23.76
N MET A 232 -0.16 3.01 24.87
CA MET A 232 0.94 3.92 25.23
C MET A 232 2.21 3.12 25.52
N SER A 233 3.34 3.58 24.97
CA SER A 233 4.65 3.10 25.42
C SER A 233 4.87 3.44 26.90
N TRP A 234 5.53 2.56 27.65
CA TRP A 234 5.83 2.76 29.07
C TRP A 234 6.65 4.05 29.31
N LEU A 235 7.46 4.46 28.34
CA LEU A 235 8.24 5.69 28.37
C LEU A 235 7.34 6.94 28.32
N ASP A 236 6.30 6.92 27.49
CA ASP A 236 5.37 8.05 27.37
C ASP A 236 4.35 8.07 28.51
N HIS A 237 3.97 6.89 29.01
CA HIS A 237 3.29 6.76 30.30
C HIS A 237 4.12 7.43 31.41
N GLY A 238 5.43 7.19 31.43
CA GLY A 238 6.36 7.83 32.37
C GLY A 238 6.45 9.35 32.23
N LYS A 239 6.58 9.90 31.03
CA LYS A 239 6.67 11.37 30.82
C LYS A 239 5.42 12.14 31.25
N VAL A 240 4.24 11.53 31.10
CA VAL A 240 2.97 12.16 31.48
C VAL A 240 2.66 11.92 32.96
N ILE A 241 2.95 10.73 33.47
CA ILE A 241 2.54 10.30 34.82
C ILE A 241 3.62 10.55 35.86
N VAL A 242 4.92 10.41 35.57
CA VAL A 242 5.98 10.58 36.59
C VAL A 242 6.12 12.03 37.05
N PRO A 243 6.15 13.06 36.20
CA PRO A 243 6.17 14.45 36.68
C PRO A 243 4.89 14.81 37.44
N THR A 244 3.75 14.27 36.99
CA THR A 244 2.44 14.57 37.59
C THR A 244 2.22 13.81 38.91
N MET A 245 2.69 12.57 39.00
CA MET A 245 2.60 11.75 40.22
C MET A 245 3.71 12.04 41.20
N SER A 246 4.94 12.35 40.81
CA SER A 246 6.01 12.68 41.76
C SER A 246 5.62 13.88 42.63
N GLY A 247 5.10 14.94 42.02
CA GLY A 247 4.53 16.10 42.72
C GLY A 247 3.32 15.74 43.60
N PHE A 248 2.42 14.88 43.10
CA PHE A 248 1.27 14.39 43.87
C PHE A 248 1.67 13.51 45.07
N THR A 249 2.55 12.52 44.89
CA THR A 249 3.05 11.67 45.98
C THR A 249 3.79 12.48 47.04
N MET A 250 4.57 13.48 46.65
CA MET A 250 5.27 14.34 47.60
C MET A 250 4.30 15.26 48.36
N ALA A 251 3.27 15.80 47.69
CA ALA A 251 2.20 16.57 48.31
C ALA A 251 1.35 15.70 49.25
N VAL A 252 0.96 14.48 48.86
CA VAL A 252 0.17 13.57 49.69
C VAL A 252 0.97 13.10 50.90
N ALA A 253 2.21 12.64 50.72
CA ALA A 253 3.01 12.10 51.82
C ALA A 253 3.37 13.13 52.90
N LYS A 254 3.75 14.36 52.53
CA LYS A 254 4.10 15.41 53.50
C LYS A 254 2.90 16.27 53.90
N GLY A 255 1.97 16.47 52.98
CA GLY A 255 0.79 17.32 53.18
C GLY A 255 -0.33 16.65 53.94
N ALA A 256 -0.51 15.32 53.86
CA ALA A 256 -1.57 14.63 54.61
C ALA A 256 -1.37 14.72 56.12
N THR A 257 -0.14 14.50 56.61
CA THR A 257 0.19 14.65 58.04
C THR A 257 0.02 16.09 58.53
N ALA A 258 0.40 17.07 57.70
CA ALA A 258 0.23 18.48 58.03
C ALA A 258 -1.24 18.94 57.96
N ALA A 259 -2.01 18.45 57.00
CA ALA A 259 -3.42 18.79 56.80
C ALA A 259 -4.33 18.16 57.88
N ILE A 260 -4.04 16.93 58.33
CA ILE A 260 -4.74 16.30 59.45
C ILE A 260 -4.43 17.06 60.75
N GLY A 261 -3.17 17.47 60.97
CA GLY A 261 -2.79 18.33 62.11
C GLY A 261 -3.43 19.72 62.05
N ALA A 262 -3.65 20.26 60.85
CA ALA A 262 -4.31 21.56 60.67
C ALA A 262 -5.76 21.55 61.14
N LEU A 263 -6.49 20.43 61.07
CA LEU A 263 -7.89 20.33 61.55
C LEU A 263 -8.05 20.72 63.03
N PHE A 264 -6.99 20.60 63.83
CA PHE A 264 -6.99 21.00 65.25
C PHE A 264 -6.78 22.52 65.48
N HIS A 265 -6.55 23.30 64.43
CA HIS A 265 -6.28 24.75 64.49
C HIS A 265 -7.52 25.62 64.14
N GLY A 266 -8.73 25.07 64.26
CA GLY A 266 -9.98 25.80 64.06
C GLY A 266 -10.26 26.21 62.60
N PHE A 267 -10.86 27.38 62.39
CA PHE A 267 -11.34 27.83 61.07
C PHE A 267 -10.24 27.90 60.00
N TRP A 268 -9.05 28.41 60.34
CA TRP A 268 -7.90 28.47 59.43
C TRP A 268 -7.37 27.08 59.06
N GLY A 269 -7.46 26.14 60.00
CA GLY A 269 -7.16 24.74 59.80
C GLY A 269 -8.03 24.04 58.77
N LEU A 270 -9.35 24.31 58.84
CA LEU A 270 -10.33 23.79 57.87
C LEU A 270 -10.07 24.34 56.45
N ILE A 271 -9.74 25.63 56.32
CA ILE A 271 -9.38 26.22 55.02
C ILE A 271 -8.13 25.54 54.43
N ALA A 272 -7.10 25.32 55.25
CA ALA A 272 -5.87 24.65 54.80
C ALA A 272 -6.14 23.20 54.36
N PHE A 273 -6.97 22.47 55.12
CA PHE A 273 -7.39 21.12 54.76
C PHE A 273 -8.20 21.09 53.45
N LEU A 274 -9.19 21.98 53.29
CA LEU A 274 -9.96 22.10 52.06
C LEU A 274 -9.11 22.50 50.86
N GLY A 275 -8.12 23.38 51.05
CA GLY A 275 -7.14 23.74 50.01
C GLY A 275 -6.26 22.56 49.61
N PHE A 276 -5.86 21.71 50.55
CA PHE A 276 -5.12 20.48 50.28
C PHE A 276 -5.97 19.45 49.53
N VAL A 277 -7.21 19.20 49.96
CA VAL A 277 -8.13 18.28 49.28
C VAL A 277 -8.50 18.81 47.89
N GLY A 278 -8.82 20.09 47.76
CA GLY A 278 -9.12 20.73 46.49
C GLY A 278 -7.91 20.73 45.54
N GLY A 279 -6.71 20.97 46.06
CA GLY A 279 -5.47 20.88 45.31
C GLY A 279 -5.21 19.47 44.80
N THR A 280 -5.28 18.45 45.66
CA THR A 280 -5.04 17.05 45.27
C THR A 280 -6.09 16.54 44.29
N ALA A 281 -7.38 16.82 44.51
CA ALA A 281 -8.45 16.49 43.57
C ALA A 281 -8.27 17.21 42.22
N GLY A 282 -7.96 18.51 42.24
CA GLY A 282 -7.71 19.31 41.04
C GLY A 282 -6.51 18.80 40.22
N TYR A 283 -5.43 18.37 40.89
CA TYR A 283 -4.29 17.74 40.23
C TYR A 283 -4.62 16.36 39.66
N GLY A 284 -5.43 15.55 40.34
CA GLY A 284 -5.93 14.27 39.83
C GLY A 284 -6.72 14.46 38.53
N VAL A 285 -7.66 15.42 38.52
CA VAL A 285 -8.42 15.81 37.32
C VAL A 285 -7.48 16.30 36.22
N LYS A 286 -6.52 17.18 36.53
CA LYS A 286 -5.52 17.68 35.56
C LYS A 286 -4.71 16.54 34.94
N SER A 287 -4.28 15.57 35.73
CA SER A 287 -3.51 14.40 35.26
C SER A 287 -4.33 13.55 34.29
N PHE A 288 -5.59 13.28 34.64
CA PHE A 288 -6.51 12.52 33.79
C PHE A 288 -6.80 13.25 32.48
N LEU A 289 -7.06 14.56 32.53
CA LEU A 289 -7.26 15.37 31.33
C LEU A 289 -6.00 15.45 30.46
N GLY A 290 -4.80 15.48 31.07
CA GLY A 290 -3.53 15.44 30.35
C GLY A 290 -3.33 14.13 29.57
N TYR A 291 -3.72 13.00 30.18
CA TYR A 291 -3.73 11.69 29.51
C TYR A 291 -4.68 11.67 28.31
N LEU A 292 -5.93 12.15 28.48
CA LEU A 292 -6.91 12.21 27.39
C LEU A 292 -6.42 13.07 26.22
N ARG A 293 -5.90 14.28 26.49
CA ARG A 293 -5.34 15.15 25.44
C ARG A 293 -4.18 14.50 24.69
N THR A 294 -3.36 13.75 25.41
CA THR A 294 -2.21 13.04 24.81
C THR A 294 -2.72 11.96 23.85
N LYS A 295 -3.69 11.16 24.28
CA LYS A 295 -4.36 10.16 23.42
C LYS A 295 -4.98 10.81 22.18
N ASP A 296 -5.73 11.90 22.34
CA ASP A 296 -6.36 12.62 21.23
C ASP A 296 -5.33 13.15 20.23
N LYS A 297 -4.21 13.68 20.73
CA LYS A 297 -3.10 14.17 19.90
C LYS A 297 -2.50 13.04 19.05
N TYR A 298 -2.32 11.85 19.61
CA TYR A 298 -1.83 10.69 18.86
C TYR A 298 -2.81 10.24 17.79
N GLN A 299 -4.09 10.12 18.12
CA GLN A 299 -5.12 9.75 17.14
C GLN A 299 -5.20 10.78 16.00
N LEU A 300 -5.16 12.07 16.32
CA LEU A 300 -5.14 13.13 15.32
C LEU A 300 -3.90 13.06 14.41
N ASN A 301 -2.72 12.81 14.98
CA ASN A 301 -1.49 12.67 14.20
C ASN A 301 -1.55 11.45 13.27
N LEU A 302 -1.98 10.29 13.78
CA LEU A 302 -2.22 9.09 12.97
C LEU A 302 -3.16 9.42 11.79
N THR A 303 -4.33 10.01 12.06
CA THR A 303 -5.30 10.37 11.01
C THR A 303 -4.72 11.34 9.98
N ARG A 304 -3.90 12.32 10.39
CA ARG A 304 -3.23 13.24 9.46
C ARG A 304 -2.22 12.53 8.56
N HIS A 305 -1.45 11.57 9.10
CA HIS A 305 -0.52 10.78 8.30
C HIS A 305 -1.28 9.93 7.28
N LEU A 306 -2.31 9.22 7.74
CA LEU A 306 -3.16 8.40 6.88
C LEU A 306 -3.85 9.21 5.80
N TYR A 307 -4.24 10.46 6.07
CA TYR A 307 -4.86 11.34 5.07
C TYR A 307 -3.96 11.56 3.84
N TYR A 308 -2.66 11.80 4.05
CA TYR A 308 -1.72 12.03 2.94
C TYR A 308 -1.14 10.73 2.36
N GLN A 309 -1.22 9.63 3.11
CA GLN A 309 -0.75 8.32 2.67
C GLN A 309 -1.84 7.52 1.96
N ASN A 310 -3.14 7.76 2.22
CA ASN A 310 -4.23 7.12 1.49
C ASN A 310 -4.27 7.65 0.06
N LEU A 311 -4.18 6.73 -0.89
CA LEU A 311 -4.26 7.01 -2.32
C LEU A 311 -5.67 6.81 -2.85
N ASP A 312 -6.35 5.75 -2.40
CA ASP A 312 -7.68 5.41 -2.87
C ASP A 312 -8.43 4.46 -1.91
N ASN A 313 -9.74 4.36 -2.08
CA ASN A 313 -10.63 3.48 -1.30
C ASN A 313 -11.64 2.75 -2.21
N ASN A 314 -12.01 1.54 -1.81
CA ASN A 314 -13.09 0.75 -2.38
C ASN A 314 -12.99 0.65 -3.91
N ALA A 315 -14.03 1.07 -4.64
CA ALA A 315 -14.05 0.96 -6.10
C ALA A 315 -12.87 1.68 -6.78
N GLY A 316 -12.42 2.81 -6.25
CA GLY A 316 -11.28 3.55 -6.79
C GLY A 316 -9.98 2.74 -6.77
N VAL A 317 -9.77 1.91 -5.74
CA VAL A 317 -8.63 0.98 -5.69
C VAL A 317 -8.64 0.05 -6.89
N MET A 318 -9.80 -0.52 -7.26
CA MET A 318 -9.92 -1.43 -8.39
C MET A 318 -9.52 -0.75 -9.70
N PHE A 319 -10.06 0.44 -10.00
CA PHE A 319 -9.70 1.19 -11.20
C PHE A 319 -8.19 1.44 -11.26
N ARG A 320 -7.60 1.82 -10.13
CA ARG A 320 -6.18 2.15 -10.06
C ARG A 320 -5.27 0.94 -10.23
N ILE A 321 -5.57 -0.19 -9.61
CA ILE A 321 -4.72 -1.39 -9.74
C ILE A 321 -4.83 -2.00 -11.14
N LEU A 322 -6.01 -1.91 -11.80
CA LEU A 322 -6.15 -2.37 -13.19
C LEU A 322 -5.38 -1.49 -14.15
N ASP A 323 -5.47 -0.16 -14.02
CA ASP A 323 -4.66 0.78 -14.82
C ASP A 323 -3.15 0.54 -14.62
N GLU A 324 -2.72 0.36 -13.37
CA GLU A 324 -1.31 0.06 -13.06
C GLU A 324 -0.84 -1.28 -13.65
N ALA A 325 -1.70 -2.31 -13.66
CA ALA A 325 -1.43 -3.61 -14.28
C ALA A 325 -1.34 -3.51 -15.82
N GLU A 326 -2.32 -2.86 -16.46
CA GLU A 326 -2.33 -2.62 -17.92
C GLU A 326 -1.03 -1.91 -18.34
N GLU A 327 -0.64 -0.86 -17.63
CA GLU A 327 0.60 -0.15 -17.93
C GLU A 327 1.85 -1.00 -17.73
N GLN A 328 1.91 -1.87 -16.71
CA GLN A 328 3.08 -2.74 -16.49
C GLN A 328 3.22 -3.76 -17.61
N GLU A 329 2.16 -4.50 -17.93
CA GLU A 329 2.21 -5.49 -19.01
C GLU A 329 2.54 -4.85 -20.36
N CYS A 330 2.02 -3.65 -20.64
CA CYS A 330 2.41 -2.89 -21.83
C CYS A 330 3.92 -2.62 -21.86
N ARG A 331 4.52 -2.18 -20.74
CA ARG A 331 5.95 -1.85 -20.68
C ARG A 331 6.81 -3.07 -20.93
N GLU A 332 6.46 -4.19 -20.31
CA GLU A 332 7.21 -5.45 -20.42
C GLU A 332 7.16 -5.98 -21.85
N VAL A 333 5.97 -6.07 -22.45
CA VAL A 333 5.78 -6.57 -23.82
C VAL A 333 6.45 -5.66 -24.86
N ILE A 334 6.31 -4.33 -24.73
CA ILE A 334 6.93 -3.37 -25.64
C ILE A 334 8.46 -3.45 -25.55
N LEU A 335 9.02 -3.50 -24.33
CA LEU A 335 10.46 -3.60 -24.12
C LEU A 335 11.00 -4.91 -24.70
N ALA A 336 10.38 -6.04 -24.37
CA ALA A 336 10.79 -7.36 -24.87
C ALA A 336 10.79 -7.40 -26.41
N TYR A 337 9.72 -6.94 -27.06
CA TYR A 337 9.62 -6.91 -28.51
C TYR A 337 10.69 -6.00 -29.15
N ALA A 338 10.87 -4.80 -28.59
CA ALA A 338 11.85 -3.84 -29.12
C ALA A 338 13.28 -4.40 -29.05
N LEU A 339 13.66 -5.05 -27.94
CA LEU A 339 14.97 -5.66 -27.78
C LEU A 339 15.18 -6.86 -28.72
N LEU A 340 14.17 -7.73 -28.86
CA LEU A 340 14.23 -8.85 -29.80
C LEU A 340 14.39 -8.36 -31.25
N LYS A 341 13.63 -7.34 -31.66
CA LYS A 341 13.71 -6.80 -33.02
C LYS A 341 15.02 -6.07 -33.28
N ARG A 342 15.52 -5.29 -32.32
CA ARG A 342 16.69 -4.43 -32.47
C ARG A 342 18.01 -5.18 -32.34
N ASP A 343 18.14 -6.01 -31.32
CA ASP A 343 19.44 -6.56 -30.90
C ASP A 343 19.56 -8.07 -31.15
N ALA A 344 18.48 -8.84 -30.97
CA ALA A 344 18.49 -10.28 -31.28
C ALA A 344 18.46 -10.56 -32.79
N GLY A 345 17.69 -9.75 -33.53
CA GLY A 345 17.55 -9.83 -34.98
C GLY A 345 17.18 -11.24 -35.46
N ASN A 346 17.80 -11.67 -36.56
CA ASN A 346 17.53 -12.99 -37.14
C ASN A 346 18.15 -14.16 -36.36
N ALA A 347 19.16 -13.91 -35.52
CA ALA A 347 19.79 -14.95 -34.71
C ALA A 347 18.87 -15.40 -33.57
N GLY A 348 18.07 -14.46 -33.05
CA GLY A 348 17.20 -14.66 -31.90
C GLY A 348 17.97 -14.80 -30.59
N TRP A 349 17.26 -14.69 -29.48
CA TRP A 349 17.79 -14.79 -28.13
C TRP A 349 17.04 -15.82 -27.31
N THR A 350 17.75 -16.50 -26.43
CA THR A 350 17.13 -17.27 -25.36
C THR A 350 16.44 -16.34 -24.37
N GLU A 351 15.54 -16.89 -23.57
CA GLU A 351 14.84 -16.17 -22.52
C GLU A 351 15.82 -15.46 -21.55
N SER A 352 16.89 -16.14 -21.13
CA SER A 352 17.91 -15.55 -20.25
C SER A 352 18.75 -14.45 -20.91
N GLU A 353 18.98 -14.52 -22.22
CA GLU A 353 19.68 -13.45 -22.96
C GLU A 353 18.80 -12.20 -23.07
N LEU A 354 17.50 -12.37 -23.33
CA LEU A 354 16.54 -11.26 -23.36
C LEU A 354 16.37 -10.63 -21.98
N ASP A 355 16.28 -11.45 -20.94
CA ASP A 355 16.17 -11.01 -19.55
C ASP A 355 17.35 -10.12 -19.17
N ALA A 356 18.58 -10.62 -19.34
CA ALA A 356 19.79 -9.86 -19.05
C ALA A 356 19.87 -8.54 -19.84
N ALA A 357 19.48 -8.55 -21.12
CA ALA A 357 19.46 -7.34 -21.95
C ALA A 357 18.41 -6.32 -21.49
N ALA A 358 17.23 -6.79 -21.06
CA ALA A 358 16.16 -5.94 -20.53
C ALA A 358 16.56 -5.33 -19.17
N GLU A 359 17.10 -6.13 -18.26
CA GLU A 359 17.60 -5.66 -16.97
C GLU A 359 18.75 -4.66 -17.12
N GLU A 360 19.67 -4.89 -18.05
CA GLU A 360 20.76 -3.94 -18.35
C GLU A 360 20.22 -2.63 -18.93
N PHE A 361 19.23 -2.70 -19.83
CA PHE A 361 18.58 -1.52 -20.38
C PHE A 361 17.88 -0.71 -19.28
N LEU A 362 17.09 -1.37 -18.43
CA LEU A 362 16.35 -0.74 -17.34
C LEU A 362 17.28 -0.17 -16.26
N THR A 363 18.36 -0.88 -15.91
CA THR A 363 19.34 -0.42 -14.92
C THR A 363 20.03 0.86 -15.39
N ARG A 364 20.42 0.95 -16.67
CA ARG A 364 21.01 2.18 -17.23
C ARG A 364 20.03 3.36 -17.24
N LEU A 365 18.74 3.09 -17.37
CA LEU A 365 17.70 4.10 -17.43
C LEU A 365 17.25 4.59 -16.05
N LEU A 366 17.21 3.70 -15.06
CA LEU A 366 16.57 3.93 -13.77
C LEU A 366 17.55 4.11 -12.60
N ASP A 367 18.84 3.80 -12.80
CA ASP A 367 19.89 3.85 -11.76
C ASP A 367 19.67 2.87 -10.59
N PHE A 368 18.91 1.80 -10.82
CA PHE A 368 18.76 0.65 -9.91
C PHE A 368 18.35 -0.62 -10.68
N GLN A 369 18.54 -1.79 -10.06
CA GLN A 369 18.24 -3.09 -10.68
C GLN A 369 16.75 -3.42 -10.65
N VAL A 370 16.20 -3.82 -11.79
CA VAL A 370 14.84 -4.36 -11.97
C VAL A 370 14.96 -5.84 -12.29
N ASP A 371 14.06 -6.68 -11.76
CA ASP A 371 13.91 -8.10 -12.11
C ASP A 371 12.94 -8.23 -13.27
N PHE A 372 13.38 -8.37 -14.51
CA PHE A 372 12.45 -8.27 -15.64
C PHE A 372 11.57 -9.53 -15.76
N GLU A 373 10.25 -9.39 -15.91
CA GLU A 373 9.35 -10.54 -16.08
C GLU A 373 9.33 -11.04 -17.54
N VAL A 374 10.46 -11.60 -17.96
CA VAL A 374 10.68 -12.00 -19.36
C VAL A 374 9.72 -13.09 -19.85
N SER A 375 9.40 -14.07 -19.00
CA SER A 375 8.61 -15.26 -19.39
C SER A 375 7.20 -14.87 -19.82
N ASP A 376 6.55 -14.02 -19.01
CA ASP A 376 5.20 -13.54 -19.26
C ASP A 376 5.15 -12.61 -20.48
N ALA A 377 6.13 -11.72 -20.63
CA ALA A 377 6.24 -10.87 -21.81
C ALA A 377 6.37 -11.69 -23.10
N LEU A 378 7.18 -12.76 -23.09
CA LEU A 378 7.36 -13.67 -24.22
C LEU A 378 6.10 -14.49 -24.51
N GLU A 379 5.40 -14.98 -23.48
CA GLU A 379 4.13 -15.69 -23.63
C GLU A 379 3.07 -14.80 -24.30
N LYS A 380 2.95 -13.54 -23.86
CA LYS A 380 2.06 -12.55 -24.46
C LYS A 380 2.46 -12.24 -25.92
N LEU A 381 3.75 -12.07 -26.21
CA LEU A 381 4.20 -11.86 -27.60
C LEU A 381 3.93 -13.08 -28.49
N SER A 382 4.09 -14.29 -27.98
CA SER A 382 3.76 -15.53 -28.68
C SER A 382 2.27 -15.64 -28.97
N ARG A 383 1.42 -15.36 -27.97
CA ARG A 383 -0.05 -15.36 -28.08
C ARG A 383 -0.52 -14.40 -29.18
N LEU A 384 0.10 -13.23 -29.26
CA LEU A 384 -0.20 -12.20 -30.26
C LEU A 384 0.50 -12.43 -31.61
N GLN A 385 1.20 -13.55 -31.78
CA GLN A 385 1.99 -13.86 -32.99
C GLN A 385 3.03 -12.78 -33.34
N CYS A 386 3.44 -12.00 -32.33
CA CYS A 386 4.45 -10.94 -32.45
C CYS A 386 5.87 -11.46 -32.20
N ALA A 387 6.02 -12.64 -31.60
CA ALA A 387 7.29 -13.35 -31.49
C ALA A 387 7.09 -14.86 -31.68
N THR A 388 8.16 -15.55 -32.06
CA THR A 388 8.18 -17.02 -32.22
C THR A 388 9.44 -17.59 -31.58
N VAL A 389 9.34 -18.81 -31.06
CA VAL A 389 10.46 -19.55 -30.49
C VAL A 389 10.84 -20.71 -31.41
N ASP A 390 12.14 -20.89 -31.66
CA ASP A 390 12.64 -22.02 -32.42
C ASP A 390 12.88 -23.28 -31.55
N HIS A 391 13.25 -24.39 -32.18
CA HIS A 391 13.53 -25.66 -31.49
C HIS A 391 14.72 -25.59 -30.51
N ASN A 392 15.55 -24.55 -30.59
CA ASN A 392 16.68 -24.33 -29.69
C ASN A 392 16.30 -23.35 -28.55
N GLY A 393 15.03 -22.97 -28.43
CA GLY A 393 14.56 -22.03 -27.42
C GLY A 393 14.92 -20.57 -27.72
N LYS A 394 15.26 -20.24 -28.97
CA LYS A 394 15.57 -18.86 -29.35
C LYS A 394 14.33 -18.14 -29.87
N TRP A 395 14.02 -17.03 -29.22
CA TRP A 395 12.95 -16.12 -29.53
C TRP A 395 13.36 -15.12 -30.61
N ARG A 396 12.44 -14.86 -31.55
CA ARG A 396 12.58 -13.89 -32.62
C ARG A 396 11.30 -13.07 -32.74
N ALA A 397 11.46 -11.75 -32.83
CA ALA A 397 10.36 -10.86 -33.13
C ALA A 397 9.89 -11.05 -34.58
N ALA A 398 8.58 -10.98 -34.79
CA ALA A 398 7.99 -10.85 -36.13
C ALA A 398 8.39 -9.50 -36.76
N SER A 399 8.18 -9.35 -38.06
CA SER A 399 8.28 -8.03 -38.69
C SER A 399 7.19 -7.10 -38.12
N LEU A 400 7.45 -5.78 -38.06
CA LEU A 400 6.48 -4.81 -37.55
C LEU A 400 5.15 -4.87 -38.32
N VAL A 401 5.21 -4.97 -39.64
CA VAL A 401 4.03 -5.14 -40.50
C VAL A 401 3.26 -6.40 -40.12
N SER A 402 3.94 -7.55 -39.99
CA SER A 402 3.29 -8.81 -39.60
C SER A 402 2.69 -8.74 -38.20
N ALA A 403 3.38 -8.11 -37.25
CA ALA A 403 2.92 -7.94 -35.87
C ALA A 403 1.68 -7.05 -35.80
N ILE A 404 1.64 -5.95 -36.57
CA ILE A 404 0.46 -5.09 -36.68
C ILE A 404 -0.73 -5.87 -37.25
N THR A 405 -0.54 -6.58 -38.37
CA THR A 405 -1.61 -7.39 -38.98
C THR A 405 -2.11 -8.49 -38.04
N ALA A 406 -1.23 -9.12 -37.26
CA ALA A 406 -1.61 -10.12 -36.27
C ALA A 406 -2.50 -9.53 -35.17
N ILE A 407 -2.15 -8.36 -34.63
CA ILE A 407 -2.98 -7.66 -33.64
C ILE A 407 -4.33 -7.24 -34.23
N GLU A 408 -4.35 -6.67 -35.45
CA GLU A 408 -5.60 -6.30 -36.13
C GLU A 408 -6.52 -7.50 -36.34
N THR A 409 -5.94 -8.64 -36.74
CA THR A 409 -6.68 -9.90 -36.91
C THR A 409 -7.21 -10.41 -35.57
N ALA A 410 -6.41 -10.34 -34.51
CA ALA A 410 -6.80 -10.71 -33.16
C ALA A 410 -7.99 -9.87 -32.65
N VAL A 411 -7.98 -8.56 -32.90
CA VAL A 411 -9.09 -7.66 -32.55
C VAL A 411 -10.36 -8.01 -33.34
N GLN A 412 -10.24 -8.33 -34.63
CA GLN A 412 -11.39 -8.64 -35.49
C GLN A 412 -12.02 -10.01 -35.19
N THR A 413 -11.20 -11.01 -34.85
CA THR A 413 -11.65 -12.39 -34.64
C THR A 413 -12.12 -12.66 -33.22
N GLY A 414 -11.82 -11.76 -32.28
CA GLY A 414 -12.08 -11.96 -30.85
C GLY A 414 -11.16 -13.05 -30.30
N LEU A 415 -10.01 -12.67 -29.74
CA LEU A 415 -9.13 -13.62 -29.06
C LEU A 415 -9.91 -14.35 -27.93
N PRO A 416 -9.56 -15.62 -27.62
CA PRO A 416 -9.98 -16.22 -26.37
C PRO A 416 -9.45 -15.35 -25.22
N SER A 417 -10.33 -14.74 -24.43
CA SER A 417 -9.94 -13.88 -23.33
C SER A 417 -9.00 -14.61 -22.37
N THR A 418 -8.00 -13.89 -21.87
CA THR A 418 -7.19 -14.31 -20.71
C THR A 418 -8.01 -14.32 -19.42
N VAL A 419 -9.20 -13.70 -19.43
CA VAL A 419 -10.22 -13.89 -18.41
C VAL A 419 -10.68 -15.35 -18.49
N PRO A 420 -10.55 -16.15 -17.42
CA PRO A 420 -11.12 -17.48 -17.40
C PRO A 420 -12.61 -17.35 -17.73
N ARG A 421 -13.03 -17.87 -18.88
CA ARG A 421 -14.45 -18.11 -19.14
C ARG A 421 -14.91 -19.04 -18.03
N ASN A 422 -15.81 -18.56 -17.17
CA ASN A 422 -16.52 -19.42 -16.24
C ASN A 422 -17.42 -20.34 -17.07
N ASP A 423 -16.87 -21.47 -17.52
CA ASP A 423 -17.65 -22.65 -17.88
C ASP A 423 -18.19 -23.25 -16.57
N THR A 424 -19.06 -22.51 -15.89
CA THR A 424 -20.07 -23.16 -15.04
C THR A 424 -21.09 -23.71 -16.01
N GLY A 425 -20.82 -24.93 -16.48
CA GLY A 425 -21.81 -25.76 -17.14
C GLY A 425 -23.07 -25.78 -16.27
N ASP A 426 -24.10 -25.13 -16.78
CA ASP A 426 -25.47 -25.24 -16.32
C ASP A 426 -25.92 -26.66 -16.68
N GLN A 427 -25.52 -27.65 -15.86
CA GLN A 427 -26.10 -28.97 -15.89
C GLN A 427 -27.26 -28.99 -14.89
N PRO A 428 -28.51 -29.03 -15.36
CA PRO A 428 -29.64 -29.21 -14.46
C PRO A 428 -29.60 -30.65 -13.93
N ALA A 429 -29.69 -30.78 -12.61
CA ALA A 429 -30.06 -32.02 -11.93
C ALA A 429 -31.35 -31.77 -11.15
#